data_AF-A0A4Q2LIT0-F1
#
_entry.id   AF-A0A4Q2LIT0-F1
#
_cell.length_a   1.000
_cell.length_b   1.000
_cell.length_c   1.000
_cell.angle_alpha   90.00
_cell.angle_beta   90.00
_cell.angle_gamma   90.00
#
_symmetry.space_group_name_H-M   'P 1'
#
loop_
_entity.id
_entity.type
_entity.pdbx_description
1 polymer ?
#
loop_
_entity_poly.entity_id
_entity_poly.type
_entity_poly.pdbx_seq_one_letter_code
_entity_poly.pdbx_strand_id
1 'polypeptide(L)'
;MSRKNKRKDNRTAQNQIVNDVNNTDEDFNYFLNYSKALSRAVRNSHFFDPYLQNQNLKSINMNPTKYSREEIDKLVANPERNEKELRELSEYIQNSIMQFKRIVYFYGTILTFDFYPEPTNADEEDMRSPAFKKSYKKMNDWLDKFNPRKQFSDIMRVIMRTDVSFHYLRESKNHISLQEMPYDYCKIVAKTDLGYQYAFNMAYFFQDQKSLDGFDPIFKTYFESYQQTSEHKNGNSYWIILDPLKAPVFKFDENVAGIVSPLLGLLGDSIDIETYKGIYKTKSKLDILKIILNKIPMHNDSKGVQAKNNFSIDAGTAAEASARMQFKIEEAKVLTSPFETKIHEFEQKNNNEAQRSAGNDTFFDSAGINPTIFGKETSTSPGIKASIRTSEAFVRHMYFVFERYINALLRQVTGRYRWKIHFEGTEFDREERFERALKGAQYGLPISYAVVARGSTVDEFVNLTNFENAFELKSKLIPLVSSHTLNGNETGKPVSSNVSESGEKTRDYESNE
;
A
#
# COMPACT_ATOMS: atom_id res chain seq x y z
N MET A 1 -68.14 -54.14 18.45
CA MET A 1 -67.81 -52.81 18.99
C MET A 1 -66.67 -52.05 18.26
N SER A 2 -66.30 -52.38 16.99
CA SER A 2 -65.03 -51.87 16.42
C SER A 2 -65.12 -50.72 15.39
N ARG A 3 -66.30 -50.16 15.07
CA ARG A 3 -66.42 -49.08 14.05
C ARG A 3 -66.67 -47.66 14.60
N LYS A 4 -67.14 -47.51 15.85
CA LYS A 4 -67.36 -46.19 16.47
C LYS A 4 -66.09 -45.58 17.08
N ASN A 5 -65.16 -46.37 17.61
CA ASN A 5 -63.92 -45.84 18.20
C ASN A 5 -62.93 -45.34 17.13
N LYS A 6 -62.73 -46.08 16.02
CA LYS A 6 -61.85 -45.64 14.91
C LYS A 6 -62.23 -44.29 14.27
N ARG A 7 -63.51 -43.91 14.26
CA ARG A 7 -63.96 -42.60 13.73
C ARG A 7 -63.74 -41.45 14.72
N LYS A 8 -63.70 -41.72 16.03
CA LYS A 8 -63.43 -40.72 17.07
C LYS A 8 -61.94 -40.43 17.16
N ASP A 9 -61.11 -41.47 17.06
CA ASP A 9 -59.64 -41.33 17.09
C ASP A 9 -59.10 -40.60 15.86
N ASN A 10 -59.62 -40.88 14.65
CA ASN A 10 -59.22 -40.16 13.43
C ASN A 10 -59.63 -38.68 13.41
N ARG A 11 -60.78 -38.32 14.01
CA ARG A 11 -61.18 -36.91 14.15
C ARG A 11 -60.31 -36.15 15.15
N THR A 12 -59.88 -36.83 16.21
CA THR A 12 -59.01 -36.24 17.24
C THR A 12 -57.59 -36.04 16.71
N ALA A 13 -57.07 -37.01 15.94
CA ALA A 13 -55.78 -36.90 15.26
C ALA A 13 -55.77 -35.84 14.14
N GLN A 14 -56.84 -35.74 13.33
CA GLN A 14 -56.94 -34.66 12.33
C GLN A 14 -57.03 -33.27 12.97
N ASN A 15 -57.77 -33.12 14.08
CA ASN A 15 -57.84 -31.84 14.79
C ASN A 15 -56.52 -31.50 15.49
N GLN A 16 -55.75 -32.48 15.98
CA GLN A 16 -54.40 -32.24 16.50
C GLN A 16 -53.43 -31.82 15.39
N ILE A 17 -53.44 -32.48 14.23
CA ILE A 17 -52.59 -32.12 13.09
C ILE A 17 -52.95 -30.71 12.56
N VAL A 18 -54.22 -30.36 12.48
CA VAL A 18 -54.65 -29.01 12.06
C VAL A 18 -54.26 -27.95 13.09
N ASN A 19 -54.35 -28.25 14.39
CA ASN A 19 -53.90 -27.34 15.44
C ASN A 19 -52.38 -27.19 15.50
N ASP A 20 -51.62 -28.27 15.26
CA ASP A 20 -50.16 -28.23 15.20
C ASP A 20 -49.67 -27.46 13.96
N VAL A 21 -50.31 -27.63 12.80
CA VAL A 21 -50.00 -26.86 11.58
C VAL A 21 -50.31 -25.37 11.77
N ASN A 22 -51.47 -25.04 12.36
CA ASN A 22 -51.84 -23.66 12.66
C ASN A 22 -50.91 -23.03 13.72
N ASN A 23 -50.49 -23.79 14.75
CA ASN A 23 -49.50 -23.31 15.72
C ASN A 23 -48.12 -23.11 15.09
N THR A 24 -47.69 -23.99 14.18
CA THR A 24 -46.40 -23.79 13.48
C THR A 24 -46.43 -22.60 12.54
N ASP A 25 -47.57 -22.31 11.90
CA ASP A 25 -47.75 -21.12 11.08
C ASP A 25 -47.85 -19.85 11.94
N GLU A 26 -48.49 -19.91 13.11
CA GLU A 26 -48.52 -18.81 14.07
C GLU A 26 -47.15 -18.54 14.70
N ASP A 27 -46.39 -19.58 15.06
CA ASP A 27 -45.03 -19.48 15.60
C ASP A 27 -44.05 -18.99 14.52
N PHE A 28 -44.20 -19.45 13.28
CA PHE A 28 -43.41 -18.96 12.15
C PHE A 28 -43.76 -17.50 11.85
N ASN A 29 -45.04 -17.14 11.83
CA ASN A 29 -45.47 -15.75 11.64
C ASN A 29 -45.07 -14.86 12.82
N TYR A 30 -45.08 -15.37 14.05
CA TYR A 30 -44.61 -14.68 15.24
C TYR A 30 -43.10 -14.47 15.15
N PHE A 31 -42.32 -15.48 14.77
CA PHE A 31 -40.88 -15.34 14.52
C PHE A 31 -40.58 -14.37 13.36
N LEU A 32 -41.37 -14.41 12.28
CA LEU A 32 -41.24 -13.50 11.15
C LEU A 32 -41.60 -12.06 11.55
N ASN A 33 -42.64 -11.88 12.39
CA ASN A 33 -43.05 -10.58 12.90
C ASN A 33 -42.11 -10.06 13.97
N TYR A 34 -41.56 -10.93 14.82
CA TYR A 34 -40.52 -10.62 15.80
C TYR A 34 -39.21 -10.25 15.11
N SER A 35 -38.76 -11.01 14.10
CA SER A 35 -37.57 -10.66 13.31
C SER A 35 -37.76 -9.36 12.52
N LYS A 36 -38.96 -9.13 11.95
CA LYS A 36 -39.30 -7.83 11.32
C LYS A 36 -39.35 -6.69 12.35
N ALA A 37 -39.90 -6.92 13.54
CA ALA A 37 -39.99 -5.93 14.61
C ALA A 37 -38.63 -5.65 15.25
N LEU A 38 -37.79 -6.66 15.46
CA LEU A 38 -36.40 -6.56 15.89
C LEU A 38 -35.57 -5.84 14.83
N SER A 39 -35.71 -6.20 13.55
CA SER A 39 -35.09 -5.48 12.44
C SER A 39 -35.56 -4.01 12.37
N ARG A 40 -36.83 -3.71 12.66
CA ARG A 40 -37.34 -2.34 12.76
C ARG A 40 -36.85 -1.61 14.01
N ALA A 41 -36.72 -2.29 15.15
CA ALA A 41 -36.18 -1.73 16.39
C ALA A 41 -34.67 -1.47 16.28
N VAL A 42 -33.93 -2.36 15.61
CA VAL A 42 -32.53 -2.19 15.24
C VAL A 42 -32.38 -1.08 14.18
N ARG A 43 -33.33 -0.93 13.24
CA ARG A 43 -33.37 0.19 12.28
C ARG A 43 -33.67 1.55 12.94
N ASN A 44 -34.60 1.60 13.90
CA ASN A 44 -35.06 2.84 14.54
C ASN A 44 -34.21 3.28 15.74
N SER A 45 -33.35 2.40 16.27
CA SER A 45 -32.42 2.80 17.31
C SER A 45 -31.14 3.34 16.68
N HIS A 46 -30.75 4.54 17.09
CA HIS A 46 -29.47 5.20 16.80
C HIS A 46 -28.26 4.44 17.41
N PHE A 47 -28.30 3.11 17.49
CA PHE A 47 -27.14 2.32 17.86
C PHE A 47 -26.13 2.38 16.72
N PHE A 48 -25.12 3.21 16.94
CA PHE A 48 -23.77 3.07 16.41
C PHE A 48 -23.32 1.63 16.68
N ASP A 49 -23.28 0.78 15.66
CA ASP A 49 -22.68 -0.55 15.74
C ASP A 49 -21.23 -0.44 15.24
N PRO A 50 -20.23 -0.44 16.15
CA PRO A 50 -18.83 -0.33 15.77
C PRO A 50 -18.39 -1.47 14.85
N TYR A 51 -19.01 -2.67 14.95
CA TYR A 51 -18.65 -3.81 14.12
C TYR A 51 -19.06 -3.60 12.67
N LEU A 52 -20.29 -3.15 12.43
CA LEU A 52 -20.80 -2.87 11.09
C LEU A 52 -20.02 -1.73 10.43
N GLN A 53 -19.73 -0.66 11.17
CA GLN A 53 -18.90 0.43 10.65
C GLN A 53 -17.49 -0.03 10.31
N ASN A 54 -16.88 -0.87 11.16
CA ASN A 54 -15.57 -1.42 10.87
C ASN A 54 -15.57 -2.34 9.65
N GLN A 55 -16.62 -3.14 9.45
CA GLN A 55 -16.79 -3.96 8.26
C GLN A 55 -16.93 -3.10 7.01
N ASN A 56 -17.75 -2.05 7.04
CA ASN A 56 -17.91 -1.10 5.94
C ASN A 56 -16.56 -0.44 5.59
N LEU A 57 -15.81 0.03 6.60
CA LEU A 57 -14.49 0.62 6.38
C LEU A 57 -13.49 -0.37 5.75
N LYS A 58 -13.50 -1.64 6.19
CA LYS A 58 -12.64 -2.68 5.58
C LYS A 58 -13.04 -2.97 4.14
N SER A 59 -14.34 -3.04 3.84
CA SER A 59 -14.81 -3.34 2.49
C SER A 59 -14.47 -2.27 1.45
N ILE A 60 -14.13 -1.03 1.88
CA ILE A 60 -13.73 0.04 0.97
C ILE A 60 -12.39 -0.27 0.29
N ASN A 61 -11.42 -0.84 1.03
CA ASN A 61 -10.02 -0.89 0.59
C ASN A 61 -9.24 -2.15 1.00
N MET A 62 -9.95 -3.20 1.45
CA MET A 62 -9.37 -4.48 1.88
C MET A 62 -10.26 -5.67 1.49
N ASN A 63 -10.14 -6.11 0.25
CA ASN A 63 -10.78 -7.31 -0.32
C ASN A 63 -9.74 -8.20 -1.05
N PRO A 64 -8.76 -8.79 -0.34
CA PRO A 64 -7.68 -9.54 -1.00
C PRO A 64 -8.14 -10.93 -1.48
N THR A 65 -7.81 -11.26 -2.73
CA THR A 65 -8.09 -12.58 -3.33
C THR A 65 -6.81 -13.23 -3.86
N LYS A 66 -6.61 -14.51 -3.56
CA LYS A 66 -5.48 -15.30 -4.06
C LYS A 66 -5.83 -15.93 -5.41
N TYR A 67 -4.90 -15.87 -6.35
CA TYR A 67 -4.98 -16.52 -7.66
C TYR A 67 -3.74 -17.40 -7.91
N SER A 68 -3.89 -18.41 -8.74
CA SER A 68 -2.77 -19.24 -9.24
C SER A 68 -2.00 -18.52 -10.37
N ARG A 69 -0.78 -18.97 -10.67
CA ARG A 69 0.07 -18.34 -11.71
C ARG A 69 -0.62 -18.31 -13.08
N GLU A 70 -1.24 -19.41 -13.49
CA GLU A 70 -1.96 -19.51 -14.77
C GLU A 70 -3.19 -18.59 -14.84
N GLU A 71 -3.89 -18.39 -13.72
CA GLU A 71 -5.02 -17.46 -13.65
C GLU A 71 -4.52 -16.02 -13.80
N ILE A 72 -3.39 -15.69 -13.19
CA ILE A 72 -2.82 -14.33 -13.26
C ILE A 72 -2.40 -13.99 -14.68
N ASP A 73 -1.77 -14.92 -15.40
CA ASP A 73 -1.40 -14.70 -16.79
C ASP A 73 -2.65 -14.43 -17.65
N LYS A 74 -3.78 -15.10 -17.36
CA LYS A 74 -5.08 -14.81 -18.01
C LYS A 74 -5.66 -13.46 -17.63
N LEU A 75 -5.57 -13.05 -16.36
CA LEU A 75 -6.05 -11.75 -15.89
C LEU A 75 -5.24 -10.61 -16.54
N VAL A 76 -3.91 -10.73 -16.54
CA VAL A 76 -2.97 -9.75 -17.10
C VAL A 76 -3.08 -9.68 -18.63
N ALA A 77 -3.42 -10.77 -19.31
CA ALA A 77 -3.63 -10.77 -20.76
C ALA A 77 -4.86 -9.96 -21.19
N ASN A 78 -5.84 -9.74 -20.30
CA ASN A 78 -7.02 -8.93 -20.58
C ASN A 78 -7.37 -8.03 -19.39
N PRO A 79 -6.58 -6.98 -19.13
CA PRO A 79 -6.72 -6.15 -17.94
C PRO A 79 -8.04 -5.36 -17.91
N GLU A 80 -8.55 -4.95 -19.07
CA GLU A 80 -9.79 -4.16 -19.21
C GLU A 80 -11.02 -4.85 -18.59
N ARG A 81 -11.10 -6.18 -18.72
CA ARG A 81 -12.25 -6.95 -18.20
C ARG A 81 -12.06 -7.45 -16.78
N ASN A 82 -10.85 -7.34 -16.24
CA ASN A 82 -10.42 -7.97 -14.99
C ASN A 82 -9.90 -6.94 -13.97
N GLU A 83 -10.33 -5.68 -14.05
CA GLU A 83 -9.87 -4.57 -13.18
C GLU A 83 -10.06 -4.89 -11.69
N LYS A 84 -11.18 -5.53 -11.34
CA LYS A 84 -11.51 -5.87 -9.96
C LYS A 84 -10.57 -6.97 -9.46
N GLU A 85 -10.47 -8.06 -10.19
CA GLU A 85 -9.65 -9.22 -9.86
C GLU A 85 -8.17 -8.83 -9.73
N LEU A 86 -7.67 -7.97 -10.63
CA LEU A 86 -6.30 -7.45 -10.58
C LEU A 86 -6.05 -6.55 -9.35
N ARG A 87 -7.05 -5.76 -8.94
CA ARG A 87 -6.98 -4.97 -7.70
C ARG A 87 -6.92 -5.88 -6.46
N GLU A 88 -7.82 -6.86 -6.37
CA GLU A 88 -7.86 -7.82 -5.25
C GLU A 88 -6.57 -8.64 -5.17
N LEU A 89 -5.99 -9.01 -6.33
CA LEU A 89 -4.70 -9.67 -6.42
C LEU A 89 -3.56 -8.78 -5.89
N SER A 90 -3.53 -7.50 -6.29
CA SER A 90 -2.56 -6.51 -5.79
C SER A 90 -2.61 -6.38 -4.27
N GLU A 91 -3.81 -6.35 -3.68
CA GLU A 91 -4.01 -6.34 -2.23
C GLU A 91 -3.54 -7.63 -1.55
N TYR A 92 -3.85 -8.80 -2.13
CA TYR A 92 -3.36 -10.08 -1.62
C TYR A 92 -1.83 -10.15 -1.61
N ILE A 93 -1.19 -9.76 -2.72
CA ILE A 93 0.28 -9.77 -2.87
C ILE A 93 0.91 -8.80 -1.88
N GLN A 94 0.37 -7.60 -1.71
CA GLN A 94 0.87 -6.63 -0.74
C GLN A 94 0.80 -7.15 0.70
N ASN A 95 -0.25 -7.91 1.05
CA ASN A 95 -0.38 -8.50 2.38
C ASN A 95 0.52 -9.72 2.59
N SER A 96 0.84 -10.46 1.53
CA SER A 96 1.57 -11.73 1.60
C SER A 96 3.08 -11.58 1.36
N ILE A 97 3.50 -10.59 0.56
CA ILE A 97 4.87 -10.45 0.04
C ILE A 97 5.43 -9.10 0.43
N MET A 98 6.36 -9.13 1.38
CA MET A 98 6.95 -7.91 1.96
C MET A 98 7.76 -7.10 0.95
N GLN A 99 8.41 -7.74 -0.03
CA GLN A 99 9.16 -7.02 -1.07
C GLN A 99 8.24 -6.09 -1.88
N PHE A 100 7.10 -6.62 -2.36
CA PHE A 100 6.08 -5.82 -3.04
C PHE A 100 5.52 -4.72 -2.14
N LYS A 101 5.20 -5.04 -0.88
CA LYS A 101 4.74 -4.03 0.09
C LYS A 101 5.74 -2.88 0.25
N ARG A 102 7.04 -3.18 0.39
CA ARG A 102 8.08 -2.16 0.52
C ARG A 102 8.19 -1.28 -0.73
N ILE A 103 8.00 -1.84 -1.92
CA ILE A 103 8.01 -1.07 -3.18
C ILE A 103 6.80 -0.13 -3.29
N VAL A 104 5.59 -0.62 -2.97
CA VAL A 104 4.39 0.23 -2.92
C VAL A 104 4.58 1.38 -1.94
N TYR A 105 5.14 1.09 -0.76
CA TYR A 105 5.44 2.13 0.23
C TYR A 105 6.52 3.09 -0.25
N PHE A 106 7.61 2.58 -0.83
CA PHE A 106 8.71 3.37 -1.38
C PHE A 106 8.17 4.41 -2.38
N TYR A 107 7.52 3.96 -3.46
CA TYR A 107 6.94 4.87 -4.45
C TYR A 107 5.84 5.78 -3.86
N GLY A 108 5.07 5.27 -2.91
CA GLY A 108 4.03 6.02 -2.20
C GLY A 108 4.56 7.15 -1.30
N THR A 109 5.84 7.13 -0.92
CA THR A 109 6.43 8.10 0.03
C THR A 109 7.61 8.91 -0.53
N ILE A 110 8.04 8.68 -1.78
CA ILE A 110 9.12 9.45 -2.41
C ILE A 110 8.79 10.95 -2.45
N LEU A 111 7.54 11.27 -2.80
CA LEU A 111 7.08 12.65 -2.95
C LEU A 111 6.82 13.26 -1.56
N THR A 112 7.51 14.35 -1.26
CA THR A 112 7.39 15.06 0.03
C THR A 112 6.23 16.03 0.06
N PHE A 113 5.71 16.44 -1.12
CA PHE A 113 4.68 17.47 -1.23
C PHE A 113 5.07 18.78 -0.53
N ASP A 114 6.37 19.13 -0.56
CA ASP A 114 6.80 20.46 -0.18
C ASP A 114 6.24 21.44 -1.22
N PHE A 115 5.76 22.60 -0.79
CA PHE A 115 5.10 23.52 -1.73
C PHE A 115 5.37 24.99 -1.45
N TYR A 116 5.33 25.79 -2.51
CA TYR A 116 5.36 27.25 -2.44
C TYR A 116 4.11 27.85 -3.10
N PRO A 117 3.48 28.86 -2.47
CA PRO A 117 2.40 29.60 -3.09
C PRO A 117 2.94 30.71 -4.01
N GLU A 118 2.28 30.91 -5.14
CA GLU A 118 2.59 31.92 -6.14
C GLU A 118 1.32 32.73 -6.47
N PRO A 119 1.34 34.07 -6.34
CA PRO A 119 0.25 34.93 -6.79
C PRO A 119 0.28 35.06 -8.31
N THR A 120 -0.86 34.89 -8.98
CA THR A 120 -0.92 34.83 -10.46
C THR A 120 -1.50 36.08 -11.14
N ASN A 121 -2.12 36.98 -10.37
CA ASN A 121 -2.80 38.17 -10.90
C ASN A 121 -2.64 39.41 -10.01
N ALA A 122 -1.50 39.54 -9.34
CA ALA A 122 -1.18 40.68 -8.48
C ALA A 122 0.22 41.21 -8.83
N ASP A 123 0.36 42.52 -8.87
CA ASP A 123 1.66 43.21 -8.96
C ASP A 123 2.19 43.59 -7.57
N GLU A 124 3.36 44.23 -7.52
CA GLU A 124 4.00 44.60 -6.25
C GLU A 124 3.16 45.57 -5.41
N GLU A 125 2.41 46.47 -6.05
CA GLU A 125 1.55 47.43 -5.37
C GLU A 125 0.34 46.73 -4.74
N ASP A 126 -0.32 45.84 -5.50
CA ASP A 126 -1.41 45.00 -5.03
C ASP A 126 -0.99 44.18 -3.81
N MET A 127 0.24 43.63 -3.81
CA MET A 127 0.76 42.79 -2.73
C MET A 127 0.88 43.50 -1.38
N ARG A 128 1.03 44.83 -1.40
CA ARG A 128 1.09 45.65 -0.17
C ARG A 128 -0.31 45.91 0.40
N SER A 129 -1.36 45.74 -0.40
CA SER A 129 -2.73 46.04 -0.01
C SER A 129 -3.26 45.12 1.12
N PRO A 130 -4.14 45.63 2.00
CA PRO A 130 -4.82 44.79 3.00
C PRO A 130 -5.67 43.67 2.36
N ALA A 131 -6.21 43.92 1.17
CA ALA A 131 -7.01 42.94 0.45
C ALA A 131 -6.18 41.73 -0.01
N PHE A 132 -4.96 41.96 -0.49
CA PHE A 132 -4.03 40.88 -0.85
C PHE A 132 -3.61 40.08 0.38
N LYS A 133 -3.20 40.75 1.46
CA LYS A 133 -2.85 40.08 2.73
C LYS A 133 -3.99 39.23 3.27
N LYS A 134 -5.24 39.68 3.14
CA LYS A 134 -6.44 38.89 3.50
C LYS A 134 -6.63 37.67 2.59
N SER A 135 -6.36 37.79 1.29
CA SER A 135 -6.40 36.65 0.36
C SER A 135 -5.30 35.63 0.68
N TYR A 136 -4.07 36.08 0.93
CA TYR A 136 -2.95 35.23 1.35
C TYR A 136 -3.29 34.45 2.63
N LYS A 137 -3.84 35.13 3.65
CA LYS A 137 -4.28 34.47 4.88
C LYS A 137 -5.36 33.42 4.63
N LYS A 138 -6.37 33.71 3.80
CA LYS A 138 -7.41 32.73 3.45
C LYS A 138 -6.84 31.49 2.78
N MET A 139 -5.85 31.67 1.91
CA MET A 139 -5.17 30.57 1.24
C MET A 139 -4.44 29.70 2.27
N ASN A 140 -3.61 30.29 3.15
CA ASN A 140 -2.89 29.54 4.19
C ASN A 140 -3.87 28.84 5.15
N ASP A 141 -4.90 29.56 5.64
CA ASP A 141 -5.94 28.98 6.51
C ASP A 141 -6.63 27.77 5.85
N TRP A 142 -6.83 27.79 4.53
CA TRP A 142 -7.42 26.67 3.79
C TRP A 142 -6.43 25.51 3.64
N LEU A 143 -5.18 25.80 3.29
CA LEU A 143 -4.12 24.81 3.14
C LEU A 143 -3.80 24.11 4.46
N ASP A 144 -3.83 24.82 5.58
CA ASP A 144 -3.61 24.23 6.90
C ASP A 144 -4.74 23.28 7.27
N LYS A 145 -6.00 23.65 6.96
CA LYS A 145 -7.17 22.79 7.19
C LYS A 145 -7.17 21.55 6.31
N PHE A 146 -6.72 21.69 5.06
CA PHE A 146 -6.62 20.59 4.10
C PHE A 146 -5.39 19.71 4.39
N ASN A 147 -4.23 20.28 4.72
CA ASN A 147 -2.96 19.58 4.87
C ASN A 147 -2.61 18.71 3.64
N PRO A 148 -2.18 19.34 2.52
CA PRO A 148 -1.89 18.63 1.28
C PRO A 148 -0.85 17.52 1.45
N ARG A 149 0.18 17.77 2.27
CA ARG A 149 1.26 16.83 2.54
C ARG A 149 0.71 15.50 3.04
N LYS A 150 -0.15 15.54 4.06
CA LYS A 150 -0.74 14.32 4.62
C LYS A 150 -1.66 13.63 3.62
N GLN A 151 -2.64 14.38 3.09
CA GLN A 151 -3.67 13.78 2.25
C GLN A 151 -3.09 13.17 0.97
N PHE A 152 -2.21 13.89 0.27
CA PHE A 152 -1.68 13.37 -0.99
C PHE A 152 -0.63 12.27 -0.81
N SER A 153 0.13 12.25 0.29
CA SER A 153 0.95 11.09 0.61
C SER A 153 0.10 9.84 0.88
N ASP A 154 -1.03 9.97 1.57
CA ASP A 154 -1.94 8.84 1.80
C ASP A 154 -2.56 8.34 0.48
N ILE A 155 -3.02 9.26 -0.38
CA ILE A 155 -3.58 8.95 -1.70
C ILE A 155 -2.53 8.30 -2.62
N MET A 156 -1.30 8.79 -2.62
CA MET A 156 -0.22 8.26 -3.45
C MET A 156 0.06 6.79 -3.15
N ARG A 157 -0.01 6.36 -1.88
CA ARG A 157 0.13 4.96 -1.49
C ARG A 157 -0.97 4.07 -2.07
N VAL A 158 -2.20 4.60 -2.12
CA VAL A 158 -3.33 3.88 -2.71
C VAL A 158 -3.16 3.78 -4.23
N ILE A 159 -2.82 4.90 -4.89
CA ILE A 159 -2.55 4.95 -6.33
C ILE A 159 -1.46 3.97 -6.76
N MET A 160 -0.37 3.84 -6.01
CA MET A 160 0.68 2.86 -6.34
C MET A 160 0.20 1.40 -6.30
N ARG A 161 -0.88 1.13 -5.56
CA ARG A 161 -1.49 -0.20 -5.45
C ARG A 161 -2.57 -0.44 -6.49
N THR A 162 -3.44 0.55 -6.73
CA THR A 162 -4.70 0.40 -7.48
C THR A 162 -4.79 1.27 -8.74
N ASP A 163 -3.76 2.08 -9.02
CA ASP A 163 -3.66 3.10 -10.08
C ASP A 163 -4.63 4.28 -9.96
N VAL A 164 -5.85 4.06 -9.50
CA VAL A 164 -6.84 5.10 -9.26
C VAL A 164 -7.14 5.27 -7.79
N SER A 165 -7.59 6.46 -7.39
CA SER A 165 -8.22 6.68 -6.11
C SER A 165 -9.38 7.66 -6.19
N PHE A 166 -10.55 7.20 -5.76
CA PHE A 166 -11.82 7.93 -5.80
C PHE A 166 -12.07 8.57 -4.45
N HIS A 167 -12.34 9.88 -4.46
CA HIS A 167 -12.59 10.62 -3.24
C HIS A 167 -13.82 11.51 -3.32
N TYR A 168 -14.30 11.92 -2.15
CA TYR A 168 -15.25 13.00 -1.96
C TYR A 168 -14.72 14.01 -0.95
N LEU A 169 -14.78 15.30 -1.29
CA LEU A 169 -14.33 16.40 -0.45
C LEU A 169 -15.31 16.62 0.70
N ARG A 170 -14.83 16.45 1.93
CA ARG A 170 -15.56 16.73 3.16
C ARG A 170 -15.03 18.01 3.78
N GLU A 171 -15.92 18.98 3.92
CA GLU A 171 -15.61 20.24 4.57
C GLU A 171 -16.27 20.28 5.96
N SER A 172 -15.45 20.50 6.98
CA SER A 172 -15.90 20.83 8.32
C SER A 172 -15.36 22.21 8.71
N LYS A 173 -15.83 22.78 9.82
CA LYS A 173 -15.41 24.12 10.27
C LYS A 173 -13.88 24.27 10.40
N ASN A 174 -13.22 23.20 10.86
CA ASN A 174 -11.81 23.20 11.23
C ASN A 174 -10.93 22.27 10.38
N HIS A 175 -11.51 21.39 9.57
CA HIS A 175 -10.76 20.40 8.80
C HIS A 175 -11.41 20.15 7.45
N ILE A 176 -10.60 19.98 6.43
CA ILE A 176 -11.02 19.58 5.10
C ILE A 176 -10.32 18.26 4.78
N SER A 177 -11.06 17.24 4.37
CA SER A 177 -10.54 15.91 4.12
C SER A 177 -11.14 15.31 2.85
N LEU A 178 -10.34 14.55 2.12
CA LEU A 178 -10.76 13.70 1.02
C LEU A 178 -11.16 12.34 1.60
N GLN A 179 -12.45 12.05 1.60
CA GLN A 179 -12.99 10.76 2.01
C GLN A 179 -12.85 9.77 0.85
N GLU A 180 -12.15 8.65 1.09
CA GLU A 180 -12.03 7.54 0.12
C GLU A 180 -13.41 6.91 -0.13
N MET A 181 -13.70 6.63 -1.40
CA MET A 181 -14.98 6.07 -1.84
C MET A 181 -14.86 4.57 -2.16
N PRO A 182 -15.92 3.77 -1.94
CA PRO A 182 -15.94 2.35 -2.27
C PRO A 182 -15.69 2.10 -3.77
N TYR A 183 -14.55 1.50 -4.10
CA TYR A 183 -14.05 1.35 -5.47
C TYR A 183 -15.00 0.54 -6.37
N ASP A 184 -15.57 -0.54 -5.85
CA ASP A 184 -16.52 -1.40 -6.57
C ASP A 184 -17.80 -0.66 -7.00
N TYR A 185 -18.09 0.48 -6.36
CA TYR A 185 -19.25 1.33 -6.61
C TYR A 185 -18.90 2.64 -7.31
N CYS A 186 -17.66 2.79 -7.78
CA CYS A 186 -17.20 3.94 -8.55
C CYS A 186 -16.91 3.53 -10.00
N LYS A 187 -17.35 4.33 -10.97
CA LYS A 187 -16.98 4.12 -12.39
C LYS A 187 -16.61 5.44 -13.05
N ILE A 188 -15.48 5.45 -13.75
CA ILE A 188 -15.07 6.60 -14.57
C ILE A 188 -16.05 6.75 -15.74
N VAL A 189 -16.55 7.97 -15.95
CA VAL A 189 -17.56 8.27 -16.99
C VAL A 189 -17.08 9.28 -18.03
N ALA A 190 -16.16 10.18 -17.67
CA ALA A 190 -15.65 11.20 -18.58
C ALA A 190 -14.25 11.68 -18.17
N LYS A 191 -13.51 12.26 -19.13
CA LYS A 191 -12.26 12.99 -18.88
C LYS A 191 -12.57 14.49 -18.95
N THR A 192 -12.11 15.23 -17.95
CA THR A 192 -12.34 16.68 -17.78
C THR A 192 -11.00 17.41 -17.62
N ASP A 193 -11.04 18.74 -17.62
CA ASP A 193 -9.85 19.56 -17.35
C ASP A 193 -9.26 19.35 -15.95
N LEU A 194 -10.03 18.81 -14.99
CA LEU A 194 -9.55 18.51 -13.64
C LEU A 194 -8.99 17.08 -13.52
N GLY A 195 -9.16 16.24 -14.54
CA GLY A 195 -8.90 14.81 -14.51
C GLY A 195 -10.15 14.00 -14.84
N TYR A 196 -10.21 12.75 -14.42
CA TYR A 196 -11.39 11.92 -14.65
C TYR A 196 -12.56 12.32 -13.74
N GLN A 197 -13.76 12.22 -14.28
CA GLN A 197 -15.03 12.31 -13.56
C GLN A 197 -15.57 10.89 -13.35
N TYR A 198 -16.16 10.64 -12.18
CA TYR A 198 -16.77 9.35 -11.87
C TYR A 198 -18.25 9.47 -11.48
N ALA A 199 -18.97 8.37 -11.70
CA ALA A 199 -20.29 8.14 -11.14
C ALA A 199 -20.19 7.20 -9.95
N PHE A 200 -21.02 7.46 -8.94
CA PHE A 200 -21.16 6.62 -7.75
C PHE A 200 -22.46 5.84 -7.79
N ASN A 201 -22.38 4.53 -7.50
CA ASN A 201 -23.52 3.64 -7.45
C ASN A 201 -24.17 3.65 -6.06
N MET A 202 -25.35 4.26 -5.97
CA MET A 202 -26.15 4.37 -4.75
C MET A 202 -26.63 3.02 -4.20
N ALA A 203 -26.49 1.93 -4.98
CA ALA A 203 -26.81 0.58 -4.48
C ALA A 203 -25.93 0.14 -3.31
N TYR A 204 -24.77 0.78 -3.13
CA TYR A 204 -23.93 0.63 -1.94
C TYR A 204 -24.75 0.80 -0.65
N PHE A 205 -25.67 1.77 -0.62
CA PHE A 205 -26.46 2.10 0.57
C PHE A 205 -27.66 1.15 0.81
N PHE A 206 -27.95 0.20 -0.08
CA PHE A 206 -28.98 -0.82 0.21
C PHE A 206 -28.50 -1.89 1.18
N GLN A 207 -27.19 -2.17 1.21
CA GLN A 207 -26.61 -3.15 2.12
C GLN A 207 -26.71 -2.65 3.57
N ASP A 208 -26.43 -1.36 3.76
CA ASP A 208 -26.57 -0.69 5.05
C ASP A 208 -26.92 0.79 4.85
N GLN A 209 -28.19 1.15 5.04
CA GLN A 209 -28.63 2.55 4.96
C GLN A 209 -28.01 3.42 6.05
N LYS A 210 -27.56 2.86 7.18
CA LYS A 210 -26.89 3.65 8.24
C LYS A 210 -25.50 4.12 7.81
N SER A 211 -24.89 3.47 6.83
CA SER A 211 -23.63 3.94 6.25
C SER A 211 -23.75 5.34 5.62
N LEU A 212 -24.95 5.78 5.21
CA LEU A 212 -25.21 7.15 4.71
C LEU A 212 -24.79 8.24 5.69
N ASP A 213 -24.88 8.00 7.01
CA ASP A 213 -24.46 8.98 8.03
C ASP A 213 -22.94 9.22 8.02
N GLY A 214 -22.16 8.28 7.47
CA GLY A 214 -20.72 8.41 7.30
C GLY A 214 -20.31 9.24 6.08
N PHE A 215 -21.22 9.53 5.14
CA PHE A 215 -20.94 10.30 3.92
C PHE A 215 -21.38 11.75 4.06
N ASP A 216 -21.10 12.56 3.03
CA ASP A 216 -21.58 13.94 3.01
C ASP A 216 -23.13 13.95 3.01
N PRO A 217 -23.80 14.86 3.75
CA PRO A 217 -25.25 14.92 3.82
C PRO A 217 -25.96 14.96 2.46
N ILE A 218 -25.30 15.47 1.41
CA ILE A 218 -25.86 15.47 0.05
C ILE A 218 -26.13 14.05 -0.49
N PHE A 219 -25.42 13.03 -0.02
CA PHE A 219 -25.66 11.63 -0.40
C PHE A 219 -27.02 11.13 0.10
N LYS A 220 -27.56 11.69 1.20
CA LYS A 220 -28.94 11.40 1.63
C LYS A 220 -29.93 11.95 0.62
N THR A 221 -29.74 13.19 0.18
CA THR A 221 -30.58 13.80 -0.86
C THR A 221 -30.51 13.01 -2.17
N TYR A 222 -29.31 12.57 -2.57
CA TYR A 222 -29.11 11.72 -3.74
C TYR A 222 -29.79 10.35 -3.62
N PHE A 223 -29.74 9.74 -2.44
CA PHE A 223 -30.38 8.47 -2.19
C PHE A 223 -31.91 8.58 -2.14
N GLU A 224 -32.44 9.63 -1.50
CA GLU A 224 -33.88 9.92 -1.46
C GLU A 224 -34.45 10.25 -2.84
N SER A 225 -33.75 11.08 -3.62
CA SER A 225 -34.17 11.39 -4.99
C SER A 225 -34.19 10.13 -5.85
N TYR A 226 -33.17 9.27 -5.69
CA TYR A 226 -33.11 7.97 -6.34
C TYR A 226 -34.32 7.07 -5.99
N GLN A 227 -34.70 6.97 -4.72
CA GLN A 227 -35.84 6.15 -4.28
C GLN A 227 -37.18 6.59 -4.91
N GLN A 228 -37.30 7.86 -5.32
CA GLN A 228 -38.50 8.42 -5.91
C GLN A 228 -38.56 8.22 -7.44
N THR A 229 -37.45 7.93 -8.10
CA THR A 229 -37.38 7.78 -9.57
C THR A 229 -38.02 6.46 -10.03
N SER A 230 -38.74 6.48 -11.16
CA SER A 230 -39.30 5.29 -11.82
C SER A 230 -38.24 4.25 -12.22
N GLU A 231 -36.97 4.66 -12.32
CA GLU A 231 -35.81 3.81 -12.55
C GLU A 231 -35.59 2.79 -11.42
N HIS A 232 -35.89 3.16 -10.16
CA HIS A 232 -35.89 2.20 -9.05
C HIS A 232 -36.91 1.08 -9.23
N LYS A 233 -38.07 1.38 -9.83
CA LYS A 233 -39.13 0.39 -10.10
C LYS A 233 -38.78 -0.56 -11.26
N ASN A 234 -37.87 -0.16 -12.14
CA ASN A 234 -37.50 -0.91 -13.34
C ASN A 234 -36.11 -1.56 -13.24
N GLY A 235 -35.43 -1.45 -12.09
CA GLY A 235 -34.14 -2.12 -11.83
C GLY A 235 -32.93 -1.56 -12.60
N ASN A 236 -33.10 -0.45 -13.32
CA ASN A 236 -32.08 0.08 -14.23
C ASN A 236 -31.43 1.35 -13.67
N SER A 237 -30.13 1.24 -13.42
CA SER A 237 -29.15 2.29 -13.12
C SER A 237 -29.28 3.01 -11.77
N TYR A 238 -28.35 2.70 -10.87
CA TYR A 238 -28.19 3.29 -9.53
C TYR A 238 -27.08 4.36 -9.50
N TRP A 239 -26.67 4.87 -10.66
CA TRP A 239 -25.45 5.67 -10.82
C TRP A 239 -25.73 7.17 -10.82
N ILE A 240 -25.04 7.92 -9.98
CA ILE A 240 -25.10 9.38 -9.94
C ILE A 240 -23.72 9.93 -10.31
N ILE A 241 -23.69 10.75 -11.36
CA ILE A 241 -22.47 11.45 -11.80
C ILE A 241 -22.17 12.57 -10.81
N LEU A 242 -20.95 12.57 -10.26
CA LEU A 242 -20.53 13.56 -9.26
C LEU A 242 -19.72 14.69 -9.92
N ASP A 243 -19.77 15.87 -9.32
CA ASP A 243 -18.96 17.03 -9.74
C ASP A 243 -17.47 16.73 -9.47
N PRO A 244 -16.58 16.77 -10.49
CA PRO A 244 -15.16 16.45 -10.33
C PRO A 244 -14.42 17.36 -9.33
N LEU A 245 -14.93 18.55 -9.04
CA LEU A 245 -14.31 19.43 -8.05
C LEU A 245 -14.59 18.98 -6.60
N LYS A 246 -15.81 18.48 -6.35
CA LYS A 246 -16.18 17.90 -5.05
C LYS A 246 -15.79 16.43 -4.93
N ALA A 247 -15.70 15.74 -6.05
CA ALA A 247 -15.47 14.31 -6.12
C ALA A 247 -14.28 14.03 -7.07
N PRO A 248 -13.05 14.33 -6.65
CA PRO A 248 -11.89 14.15 -7.50
C PRO A 248 -11.55 12.67 -7.70
N VAL A 249 -11.02 12.39 -8.88
CA VAL A 249 -10.36 11.12 -9.21
C VAL A 249 -8.88 11.40 -9.40
N PHE A 250 -8.05 10.80 -8.56
CA PHE A 250 -6.60 10.83 -8.75
C PHE A 250 -6.18 9.53 -9.41
N LYS A 251 -5.48 9.63 -10.54
CA LYS A 251 -5.08 8.46 -11.33
C LYS A 251 -3.61 8.57 -11.73
N PHE A 252 -2.90 7.45 -11.72
CA PHE A 252 -1.48 7.42 -12.06
C PHE A 252 -1.25 7.68 -13.54
N ASP A 253 -1.91 6.92 -14.41
CA ASP A 253 -1.88 7.15 -15.86
C ASP A 253 -3.19 7.81 -16.33
N GLU A 254 -3.11 9.08 -16.70
CA GLU A 254 -4.28 9.82 -17.21
C GLU A 254 -4.58 9.55 -18.70
N ASN A 255 -3.78 8.74 -19.39
CA ASN A 255 -3.96 8.43 -20.81
C ASN A 255 -4.92 7.26 -21.05
N VAL A 256 -5.03 6.34 -20.09
CA VAL A 256 -5.82 5.12 -20.18
C VAL A 256 -6.93 5.19 -19.13
N ALA A 257 -8.18 4.90 -19.49
CA ALA A 257 -9.29 4.93 -18.53
C ALA A 257 -9.35 3.68 -17.63
N GLY A 258 -8.74 2.57 -18.06
CA GLY A 258 -8.74 1.29 -17.34
C GLY A 258 -8.02 1.37 -15.99
N ILE A 259 -8.53 0.66 -14.99
CA ILE A 259 -8.06 0.71 -13.60
C ILE A 259 -7.15 -0.48 -13.32
N VAL A 260 -5.85 -0.30 -13.46
CA VAL A 260 -4.85 -1.35 -13.22
C VAL A 260 -3.59 -0.79 -12.60
N SER A 261 -3.10 -1.43 -11.53
CA SER A 261 -1.91 -1.02 -10.77
C SER A 261 -0.74 -0.61 -11.68
N PRO A 262 -0.03 0.50 -11.40
CA PRO A 262 1.17 0.86 -12.15
C PRO A 262 2.30 -0.17 -11.98
N LEU A 263 2.17 -1.06 -10.99
CA LEU A 263 3.09 -2.16 -10.69
C LEU A 263 2.56 -3.51 -11.18
N LEU A 264 1.63 -3.53 -12.14
CA LEU A 264 0.99 -4.76 -12.66
C LEU A 264 2.01 -5.84 -13.06
N GLY A 265 3.11 -5.46 -13.71
CA GLY A 265 4.17 -6.39 -14.11
C GLY A 265 4.83 -7.12 -12.94
N LEU A 266 4.91 -6.48 -11.77
CA LEU A 266 5.50 -7.08 -10.56
C LEU A 266 4.58 -8.10 -9.88
N LEU A 267 3.30 -8.16 -10.23
CA LEU A 267 2.38 -9.13 -9.60
C LEU A 267 2.79 -10.58 -9.93
N GLY A 268 3.21 -10.83 -11.18
CA GLY A 268 3.73 -12.13 -11.61
C GLY A 268 5.03 -12.51 -10.88
N ASP A 269 6.02 -11.61 -10.93
CA ASP A 269 7.33 -11.80 -10.29
C ASP A 269 7.20 -12.03 -8.77
N SER A 270 6.25 -11.34 -8.13
CA SER A 270 5.96 -11.52 -6.71
C SER A 270 5.54 -12.96 -6.39
N ILE A 271 4.65 -13.55 -7.18
CA ILE A 271 4.16 -14.90 -6.92
C ILE A 271 5.19 -15.97 -7.25
N ASP A 272 6.06 -15.70 -8.21
CA ASP A 272 7.21 -16.58 -8.46
C ASP A 272 8.11 -16.65 -7.21
N ILE A 273 8.30 -15.54 -6.47
CA ILE A 273 8.99 -15.56 -5.16
C ILE A 273 8.29 -16.49 -4.15
N GLU A 274 6.95 -16.46 -4.06
CA GLU A 274 6.19 -17.38 -3.17
C GLU A 274 6.39 -18.84 -3.60
N THR A 275 6.32 -19.10 -4.90
CA THR A 275 6.48 -20.42 -5.51
C THR A 275 7.87 -20.99 -5.26
N TYR A 276 8.93 -20.20 -5.48
CA TYR A 276 10.31 -20.60 -5.18
C TYR A 276 10.51 -20.91 -3.69
N LYS A 277 9.91 -20.12 -2.78
CA LYS A 277 9.91 -20.43 -1.35
C LYS A 277 9.21 -21.76 -1.05
N GLY A 278 8.11 -22.06 -1.74
CA GLY A 278 7.37 -23.32 -1.63
C GLY A 278 8.20 -24.51 -2.08
N ILE A 279 8.78 -24.44 -3.28
CA ILE A 279 9.68 -25.47 -3.83
C ILE A 279 10.86 -25.70 -2.89
N TYR A 280 11.48 -24.63 -2.38
CA TYR A 280 12.57 -24.76 -1.42
C TYR A 280 12.12 -25.48 -0.14
N LYS A 281 10.98 -25.13 0.45
CA LYS A 281 10.45 -25.83 1.64
C LYS A 281 10.18 -27.30 1.36
N THR A 282 9.57 -27.63 0.22
CA THR A 282 9.31 -29.03 -0.17
C THR A 282 10.61 -29.78 -0.38
N LYS A 283 11.59 -29.16 -1.06
CA LYS A 283 12.92 -29.73 -1.25
C LYS A 283 13.62 -29.95 0.08
N SER A 284 13.66 -28.98 0.97
CA SER A 284 14.25 -29.16 2.31
C SER A 284 13.57 -30.30 3.07
N LYS A 285 12.25 -30.46 2.95
CA LYS A 285 11.52 -31.60 3.53
C LYS A 285 11.90 -32.94 2.87
N LEU A 286 12.11 -32.96 1.54
CA LEU A 286 12.56 -34.15 0.81
C LEU A 286 14.02 -34.51 1.12
N ASP A 287 14.89 -33.52 1.25
CA ASP A 287 16.29 -33.71 1.67
C ASP A 287 16.38 -34.26 3.11
N ILE A 288 15.41 -33.91 3.98
CA ILE A 288 15.23 -34.50 5.31
C ILE A 288 14.70 -35.94 5.22
N LEU A 289 13.75 -36.21 4.31
CA LEU A 289 13.21 -37.54 4.02
C LEU A 289 14.24 -38.42 3.30
N LYS A 290 15.29 -38.81 4.02
CA LYS A 290 16.23 -39.82 3.56
C LYS A 290 15.55 -41.19 3.59
N ILE A 291 15.75 -41.99 2.55
CA ILE A 291 15.34 -43.40 2.56
C ILE A 291 16.57 -44.21 2.99
N ILE A 292 16.49 -44.88 4.12
CA ILE A 292 17.56 -45.74 4.64
C ILE A 292 17.29 -47.15 4.13
N LEU A 293 18.12 -47.60 3.19
CA LEU A 293 18.03 -48.94 2.58
C LEU A 293 19.01 -49.90 3.26
N ASN A 294 18.48 -50.87 3.99
CA ASN A 294 19.29 -51.92 4.63
C ASN A 294 19.35 -53.17 3.73
N LYS A 295 20.57 -53.62 3.42
CA LYS A 295 20.81 -54.87 2.68
C LYS A 295 20.92 -56.04 3.66
N ILE A 296 20.13 -57.10 3.46
CA ILE A 296 20.30 -58.34 4.23
C ILE A 296 21.55 -59.06 3.68
N PRO A 297 22.59 -59.31 4.49
CA PRO A 297 23.79 -59.98 4.01
C PRO A 297 23.49 -61.46 3.71
N MET A 298 24.16 -62.02 2.70
CA MET A 298 24.18 -63.46 2.43
C MET A 298 25.47 -64.08 2.97
N HIS A 299 25.46 -65.37 3.30
CA HIS A 299 26.68 -66.04 3.73
C HIS A 299 27.68 -66.17 2.57
N ASN A 300 28.94 -65.77 2.79
CA ASN A 300 30.01 -65.79 1.80
C ASN A 300 30.57 -67.20 1.51
N ASP A 301 30.19 -68.22 2.28
CA ASP A 301 30.71 -69.58 2.14
C ASP A 301 29.94 -70.37 1.09
N SER A 302 30.53 -70.39 -0.11
CA SER A 302 30.13 -71.21 -1.25
C SER A 302 30.69 -72.63 -1.13
N LYS A 303 30.26 -73.37 -0.11
CA LYS A 303 30.48 -74.84 -0.05
C LYS A 303 29.24 -75.57 0.46
N GLY A 304 28.44 -76.03 -0.50
CA GLY A 304 27.45 -77.08 -0.28
C GLY A 304 26.03 -76.63 -0.58
N VAL A 305 25.54 -77.00 -1.78
CA VAL A 305 24.17 -76.91 -2.27
C VAL A 305 23.59 -75.49 -2.26
N GLN A 306 23.11 -75.04 -3.42
CA GLN A 306 22.28 -73.84 -3.55
C GLN A 306 21.01 -74.00 -2.68
N ALA A 307 21.13 -73.73 -1.39
CA ALA A 307 20.01 -73.72 -0.47
C ALA A 307 19.16 -72.49 -0.81
N LYS A 308 17.92 -72.74 -1.25
CA LYS A 308 16.89 -71.68 -1.31
C LYS A 308 16.93 -70.93 0.03
N ASN A 309 17.08 -69.59 0.00
CA ASN A 309 17.12 -68.70 1.17
C ASN A 309 18.42 -68.71 2.00
N ASN A 310 19.59 -68.56 1.38
CA ASN A 310 20.88 -68.42 2.08
C ASN A 310 21.14 -66.99 2.64
N PHE A 311 20.23 -66.48 3.49
CA PHE A 311 20.40 -65.19 4.18
C PHE A 311 21.11 -65.37 5.53
N SER A 312 21.99 -64.43 5.89
CA SER A 312 22.76 -64.48 7.14
C SER A 312 21.97 -64.10 8.40
N ILE A 313 20.78 -63.54 8.21
CA ILE A 313 19.88 -63.09 9.28
C ILE A 313 18.50 -63.63 8.98
N ASP A 314 17.83 -64.17 10.00
CA ASP A 314 16.43 -64.62 9.90
C ASP A 314 15.47 -63.45 9.59
N ALA A 315 14.41 -63.74 8.83
CA ALA A 315 13.45 -62.74 8.39
C ALA A 315 12.75 -62.01 9.56
N GLY A 316 12.48 -62.71 10.66
CA GLY A 316 11.88 -62.12 11.86
C GLY A 316 12.81 -61.11 12.54
N THR A 317 14.08 -61.47 12.69
CA THR A 317 15.11 -60.60 13.27
C THR A 317 15.37 -59.36 12.41
N ALA A 318 15.39 -59.52 11.08
CA ALA A 318 15.54 -58.42 10.15
C ALA A 318 14.33 -57.45 10.20
N ALA A 319 13.11 -58.00 10.30
CA ALA A 319 11.89 -57.20 10.46
C ALA A 319 11.88 -56.40 11.78
N GLU A 320 12.26 -57.03 12.89
CA GLU A 320 12.36 -56.36 14.19
C GLU A 320 13.41 -55.25 14.20
N ALA A 321 14.59 -55.51 13.63
CA ALA A 321 15.64 -54.49 13.54
C ALA A 321 15.18 -53.28 12.70
N SER A 322 14.49 -53.55 11.59
CA SER A 322 13.93 -52.51 10.71
C SER A 322 12.84 -51.70 11.40
N ALA A 323 11.93 -52.36 12.12
CA ALA A 323 10.88 -51.70 12.89
C ALA A 323 11.46 -50.83 14.03
N ARG A 324 12.49 -51.32 14.73
CA ARG A 324 13.20 -50.56 15.77
C ARG A 324 13.96 -49.35 15.21
N MET A 325 14.54 -49.47 14.02
CA MET A 325 15.17 -48.33 13.32
C MET A 325 14.13 -47.32 12.86
N GLN A 326 13.02 -47.76 12.27
CA GLN A 326 11.93 -46.87 11.85
C GLN A 326 11.28 -46.14 13.03
N PHE A 327 11.20 -46.80 14.19
CA PHE A 327 10.70 -46.17 15.41
C PHE A 327 11.66 -45.13 16.00
N LYS A 328 12.97 -45.31 15.81
CA LYS A 328 13.98 -44.34 16.30
C LYS A 328 14.24 -43.19 15.33
N ILE A 329 13.90 -43.35 14.05
CA ILE A 329 14.13 -42.35 13.02
C ILE A 329 12.78 -41.95 12.41
N GLU A 330 12.15 -40.93 12.99
CA GLU A 330 10.83 -40.44 12.56
C GLU A 330 10.89 -39.73 11.20
N GLU A 331 12.05 -39.15 10.86
CA GLU A 331 12.24 -38.27 9.71
C GLU A 331 12.65 -39.01 8.42
N ALA A 332 12.95 -40.32 8.53
CA ALA A 332 13.42 -41.16 7.42
C ALA A 332 12.54 -42.40 7.26
N LYS A 333 12.38 -42.88 6.03
CA LYS A 333 11.75 -44.18 5.76
C LYS A 333 12.83 -45.26 5.72
N VAL A 334 12.73 -46.25 6.60
CA VAL A 334 13.63 -47.40 6.63
C VAL A 334 13.03 -48.53 5.81
N LEU A 335 13.76 -49.01 4.80
CA LEU A 335 13.34 -50.10 3.93
C LEU A 335 14.44 -51.17 3.90
N THR A 336 14.07 -52.41 4.17
CA THR A 336 15.02 -53.52 4.26
C THR A 336 14.73 -54.52 3.14
N SER A 337 15.75 -54.84 2.36
CA SER A 337 15.62 -55.68 1.16
C SER A 337 16.71 -56.76 1.13
N PRO A 338 16.38 -57.99 0.68
CA PRO A 338 17.36 -59.03 0.39
C PRO A 338 18.15 -58.78 -0.90
N PHE A 339 17.74 -57.81 -1.72
CA PHE A 339 18.40 -57.49 -2.99
C PHE A 339 19.43 -56.37 -2.81
N GLU A 340 20.51 -56.45 -3.59
CA GLU A 340 21.47 -55.37 -3.70
C GLU A 340 20.80 -54.16 -4.35
N THR A 341 20.45 -53.17 -3.51
CA THR A 341 19.71 -52.00 -3.93
C THR A 341 20.70 -50.84 -4.05
N LYS A 342 20.88 -50.30 -5.25
CA LYS A 342 21.70 -49.09 -5.45
C LYS A 342 20.89 -47.88 -4.99
N ILE A 343 21.42 -47.14 -4.03
CA ILE A 343 20.87 -45.84 -3.65
C ILE A 343 21.22 -44.88 -4.79
N HIS A 344 20.20 -44.44 -5.52
CA HIS A 344 20.34 -43.26 -6.35
C HIS A 344 20.14 -42.05 -5.44
N GLU A 345 21.23 -41.55 -4.86
CA GLU A 345 21.21 -40.22 -4.26
C GLU A 345 20.93 -39.24 -5.39
N PHE A 346 19.86 -38.46 -5.27
CA PHE A 346 19.68 -37.31 -6.14
C PHE A 346 20.75 -36.30 -5.73
N GLU A 347 21.94 -36.36 -6.32
CA GLU A 347 22.96 -35.32 -6.19
C GLU A 347 22.39 -34.02 -6.77
N GLN A 348 21.67 -33.26 -5.95
CA GLN A 348 21.24 -31.93 -6.32
C GLN A 348 22.35 -30.96 -5.93
N LYS A 349 23.25 -30.68 -6.89
CA LYS A 349 24.24 -29.58 -6.78
C LYS A 349 23.58 -28.34 -6.17
N ASN A 350 24.29 -27.70 -5.24
CA ASN A 350 23.93 -26.56 -4.37
C ASN A 350 23.36 -25.27 -5.04
N ASN A 351 22.55 -25.34 -6.09
CA ASN A 351 22.02 -24.18 -6.84
C ASN A 351 20.80 -23.49 -6.19
N ASN A 352 20.40 -23.88 -4.98
CA ASN A 352 19.16 -23.38 -4.36
C ASN A 352 19.24 -21.91 -3.94
N GLU A 353 20.39 -21.48 -3.40
CA GLU A 353 20.60 -20.07 -3.05
C GLU A 353 20.63 -19.20 -4.31
N ALA A 354 21.24 -19.70 -5.39
CA ALA A 354 21.27 -19.02 -6.68
C ALA A 354 19.86 -18.83 -7.26
N GLN A 355 18.97 -19.83 -7.17
CA GLN A 355 17.58 -19.71 -7.64
C GLN A 355 16.74 -18.73 -6.80
N ARG A 356 16.92 -18.73 -5.47
CA ARG A 356 16.25 -17.76 -4.59
C ARG A 356 16.78 -16.34 -4.80
N SER A 357 18.10 -16.17 -4.98
CA SER A 357 18.70 -14.89 -5.34
C SER A 357 18.16 -14.42 -6.68
N ALA A 358 18.13 -15.29 -7.69
CA ALA A 358 17.62 -14.97 -9.01
C ALA A 358 16.18 -14.45 -8.97
N GLY A 359 15.26 -15.11 -8.23
CA GLY A 359 13.89 -14.62 -8.12
C GLY A 359 13.76 -13.24 -7.45
N ASN A 360 14.57 -12.96 -6.43
CA ASN A 360 14.59 -11.62 -5.81
C ASN A 360 15.24 -10.58 -6.73
N ASP A 361 16.30 -10.96 -7.45
CA ASP A 361 17.05 -10.09 -8.34
C ASP A 361 16.18 -9.71 -9.53
N THR A 362 15.53 -10.69 -10.17
CA THR A 362 14.53 -10.45 -11.22
C THR A 362 13.42 -9.52 -10.73
N PHE A 363 12.89 -9.71 -9.52
CA PHE A 363 11.85 -8.83 -8.98
C PHE A 363 12.29 -7.37 -8.84
N PHE A 364 13.50 -7.12 -8.31
CA PHE A 364 14.01 -5.76 -8.14
C PHE A 364 14.45 -5.14 -9.48
N ASP A 365 15.00 -5.94 -10.38
CA ASP A 365 15.37 -5.52 -11.74
C ASP A 365 14.12 -5.12 -12.53
N SER A 366 13.06 -5.93 -12.52
CA SER A 366 11.75 -5.60 -13.09
C SER A 366 11.14 -4.34 -12.47
N ALA A 367 11.39 -4.10 -11.17
CA ALA A 367 10.90 -2.91 -10.48
C ALA A 367 11.72 -1.65 -10.78
N GLY A 368 12.87 -1.77 -11.45
CA GLY A 368 13.79 -0.66 -11.73
C GLY A 368 14.50 -0.13 -10.48
N ILE A 369 14.49 -0.87 -9.37
CA ILE A 369 15.08 -0.43 -8.10
C ILE A 369 16.34 -1.22 -7.81
N ASN A 370 17.43 -0.52 -7.48
CA ASN A 370 18.65 -1.17 -7.04
C ASN A 370 18.38 -1.96 -5.73
N PRO A 371 18.60 -3.29 -5.69
CA PRO A 371 18.34 -4.12 -4.50
C PRO A 371 19.09 -3.68 -3.25
N THR A 372 20.20 -2.94 -3.40
CA THR A 372 21.00 -2.40 -2.28
C THR A 372 20.20 -1.47 -1.39
N ILE A 373 19.24 -0.72 -1.97
CA ILE A 373 18.34 0.16 -1.20
C ILE A 373 17.50 -0.65 -0.19
N PHE A 374 17.29 -1.94 -0.46
CA PHE A 374 16.53 -2.84 0.39
C PHE A 374 17.37 -3.85 1.20
N GLY A 375 18.70 -3.70 1.19
CA GLY A 375 19.63 -4.44 2.06
C GLY A 375 20.47 -5.53 1.39
N LYS A 376 20.58 -5.56 0.05
CA LYS A 376 21.54 -6.43 -0.65
C LYS A 376 22.96 -5.85 -0.59
N GLU A 377 23.98 -6.66 -0.35
CA GLU A 377 25.37 -6.21 -0.38
C GLU A 377 25.85 -5.98 -1.82
N THR A 378 26.65 -4.92 -2.00
CA THR A 378 27.33 -4.43 -3.23
C THR A 378 26.51 -3.54 -4.18
N SER A 379 26.85 -2.24 -4.16
CA SER A 379 26.66 -1.31 -5.29
C SER A 379 27.63 -0.14 -5.17
N THR A 380 28.00 0.45 -6.30
CA THR A 380 28.75 1.70 -6.34
C THR A 380 27.79 2.88 -6.10
N SER A 381 28.22 3.88 -5.32
CA SER A 381 27.40 5.06 -4.96
C SER A 381 26.71 5.76 -6.16
N PRO A 382 27.35 5.91 -7.34
CA PRO A 382 26.70 6.51 -8.51
C PRO A 382 25.51 5.72 -9.06
N GLY A 383 25.58 4.38 -9.05
CA GLY A 383 24.50 3.52 -9.54
C GLY A 383 23.24 3.60 -8.67
N ILE A 384 23.41 3.76 -7.35
CA ILE A 384 22.30 3.97 -6.41
C ILE A 384 21.62 5.31 -6.69
N LYS A 385 22.40 6.40 -6.87
CA LYS A 385 21.86 7.72 -7.20
C LYS A 385 21.08 7.72 -8.51
N ALA A 386 21.56 7.01 -9.54
CA ALA A 386 20.86 6.88 -10.80
C ALA A 386 19.51 6.14 -10.65
N SER A 387 19.48 5.02 -9.92
CA SER A 387 18.24 4.27 -9.66
C SER A 387 17.21 5.10 -8.86
N ILE A 388 17.67 5.88 -7.87
CA ILE A 388 16.81 6.81 -7.12
C ILE A 388 16.19 7.83 -8.08
N ARG A 389 16.98 8.49 -8.93
CA ARG A 389 16.47 9.49 -9.90
C ARG A 389 15.44 8.92 -10.86
N THR A 390 15.65 7.69 -11.35
CA THR A 390 14.64 7.00 -12.18
C THR A 390 13.36 6.74 -11.40
N SER A 391 13.48 6.32 -10.14
CA SER A 391 12.33 6.09 -9.25
C SER A 391 11.54 7.37 -8.97
N GLU A 392 12.24 8.49 -8.77
CA GLU A 392 11.62 9.80 -8.60
C GLU A 392 10.90 10.26 -9.86
N ALA A 393 11.53 10.10 -11.03
CA ALA A 393 10.93 10.46 -12.31
C ALA A 393 9.65 9.67 -12.59
N PHE A 394 9.57 8.40 -12.16
CA PHE A 394 8.40 7.55 -12.33
C PHE A 394 7.15 8.08 -11.60
N VAL A 395 7.32 8.77 -10.46
CA VAL A 395 6.19 9.27 -9.66
C VAL A 395 5.99 10.79 -9.74
N ARG A 396 6.99 11.55 -10.20
CA ARG A 396 6.99 13.01 -10.15
C ARG A 396 5.86 13.66 -10.96
N HIS A 397 5.37 13.02 -12.02
CA HIS A 397 4.23 13.55 -12.79
C HIS A 397 2.95 13.68 -11.96
N MET A 398 2.82 12.91 -10.86
CA MET A 398 1.69 13.00 -9.96
C MET A 398 1.56 14.38 -9.30
N TYR A 399 2.64 15.13 -9.14
CA TYR A 399 2.55 16.51 -8.67
C TYR A 399 1.62 17.35 -9.54
N PHE A 400 1.67 17.20 -10.87
CA PHE A 400 0.76 17.94 -11.75
C PHE A 400 -0.71 17.57 -11.53
N VAL A 401 -1.00 16.30 -11.30
CA VAL A 401 -2.36 15.82 -11.03
C VAL A 401 -2.91 16.45 -9.75
N PHE A 402 -2.10 16.45 -8.68
CA PHE A 402 -2.47 17.04 -7.39
C PHE A 402 -2.54 18.57 -7.41
N GLU A 403 -1.57 19.23 -8.06
CA GLU A 403 -1.54 20.69 -8.26
C GLU A 403 -2.79 21.15 -8.98
N ARG A 404 -3.19 20.47 -10.06
CA ARG A 404 -4.36 20.84 -10.87
C ARG A 404 -5.63 20.88 -10.02
N TYR A 405 -5.80 19.90 -9.15
CA TYR A 405 -6.94 19.84 -8.24
C TYR A 405 -6.91 20.96 -7.18
N ILE A 406 -5.81 21.11 -6.44
CA ILE A 406 -5.70 22.17 -5.42
C ILE A 406 -5.84 23.55 -6.02
N ASN A 407 -5.21 23.80 -7.15
CA ASN A 407 -5.26 25.10 -7.81
C ASN A 407 -6.67 25.45 -8.28
N ALA A 408 -7.49 24.46 -8.65
CA ALA A 408 -8.90 24.67 -8.95
C ALA A 408 -9.70 25.07 -7.69
N LEU A 409 -9.47 24.41 -6.56
CA LEU A 409 -10.12 24.74 -5.29
C LEU A 409 -9.70 26.12 -4.74
N LEU A 410 -8.40 26.42 -4.76
CA LEU A 410 -7.89 27.70 -4.27
C LEU A 410 -8.45 28.90 -5.02
N ARG A 411 -8.71 28.75 -6.33
CA ARG A 411 -9.37 29.80 -7.13
C ARG A 411 -10.77 30.14 -6.62
N GLN A 412 -11.50 29.18 -6.07
CA GLN A 412 -12.83 29.42 -5.48
C GLN A 412 -12.73 30.07 -4.08
N VAL A 413 -11.70 29.71 -3.31
CA VAL A 413 -11.54 30.16 -1.91
C VAL A 413 -10.97 31.59 -1.82
N THR A 414 -10.00 31.91 -2.67
CA THR A 414 -9.15 33.12 -2.54
C THR A 414 -9.78 34.40 -3.15
N GLY A 415 -10.84 34.27 -3.93
CA GLY A 415 -11.66 35.38 -4.41
C GLY A 415 -10.94 36.24 -5.47
N ARG A 416 -10.70 37.52 -5.16
CA ARG A 416 -10.14 38.51 -6.12
C ARG A 416 -8.71 38.18 -6.56
N TYR A 417 -7.84 37.89 -5.59
CA TYR A 417 -6.45 37.54 -5.86
C TYR A 417 -6.33 36.02 -5.92
N ARG A 418 -5.76 35.53 -7.02
CA ARG A 418 -5.66 34.12 -7.37
C ARG A 418 -4.27 33.60 -7.02
N TRP A 419 -4.28 32.51 -6.27
CA TRP A 419 -3.07 31.80 -5.87
C TRP A 419 -2.95 30.48 -6.60
N LYS A 420 -1.72 30.12 -6.91
CA LYS A 420 -1.33 28.81 -7.41
C LYS A 420 -0.31 28.22 -6.44
N ILE A 421 -0.32 26.91 -6.32
CA ILE A 421 0.67 26.15 -5.58
C ILE A 421 1.41 25.25 -6.54
N HIS A 422 2.70 25.14 -6.26
CA HIS A 422 3.63 24.26 -6.91
C HIS A 422 4.22 23.29 -5.89
N PHE A 423 4.10 21.99 -6.17
CA PHE A 423 4.73 20.94 -5.39
C PHE A 423 6.12 20.65 -5.93
N GLU A 424 7.06 20.42 -5.02
CA GLU A 424 8.43 20.09 -5.36
C GLU A 424 9.02 19.16 -4.30
N GLY A 425 10.12 18.52 -4.67
CA GLY A 425 10.98 17.80 -3.75
C GLY A 425 10.68 16.32 -3.67
N THR A 426 11.66 15.59 -3.18
CA THR A 426 11.58 14.18 -2.84
C THR A 426 12.34 13.96 -1.53
N GLU A 427 12.15 12.80 -0.90
CA GLU A 427 12.87 12.51 0.35
C GLU A 427 14.39 12.43 0.14
N PHE A 428 14.85 12.11 -1.08
CA PHE A 428 16.26 11.97 -1.41
C PHE A 428 16.92 13.27 -1.92
N ASP A 429 16.15 14.22 -2.45
CA ASP A 429 16.69 15.45 -3.03
C ASP A 429 16.80 16.62 -2.06
N ARG A 430 16.30 16.45 -0.82
CA ARG A 430 16.12 17.56 0.14
C ARG A 430 17.39 18.40 0.36
N GLU A 431 18.53 17.75 0.58
CA GLU A 431 19.80 18.43 0.80
C GLU A 431 20.32 19.13 -0.48
N GLU A 432 20.32 18.43 -1.62
CA GLU A 432 20.76 18.98 -2.91
C GLU A 432 19.90 20.19 -3.31
N ARG A 433 18.58 20.11 -3.09
CA ARG A 433 17.62 21.17 -3.35
C ARG A 433 17.83 22.36 -2.42
N PHE A 434 18.10 22.13 -1.13
CA PHE A 434 18.41 23.19 -0.19
C PHE A 434 19.70 23.94 -0.57
N GLU A 435 20.77 23.23 -0.90
CA GLU A 435 22.02 23.85 -1.34
C GLU A 435 21.85 24.67 -2.63
N ARG A 436 21.11 24.14 -3.60
CA ARG A 436 20.81 24.84 -4.86
C ARG A 436 20.01 26.12 -4.60
N ALA A 437 18.98 26.03 -3.76
CA ALA A 437 18.17 27.18 -3.39
C ALA A 437 18.96 28.22 -2.59
N LEU A 438 19.85 27.80 -1.69
CA LEU A 438 20.71 28.69 -0.92
C LEU A 438 21.71 29.44 -1.81
N LYS A 439 22.39 28.73 -2.72
CA LYS A 439 23.26 29.35 -3.73
C LYS A 439 22.47 30.33 -4.58
N GLY A 440 21.28 29.93 -5.05
CA GLY A 440 20.37 30.81 -5.77
C GLY A 440 20.04 32.09 -4.99
N ALA A 441 19.69 31.96 -3.71
CA ALA A 441 19.38 33.10 -2.85
C ALA A 441 20.57 34.03 -2.63
N GLN A 442 21.80 33.51 -2.58
CA GLN A 442 23.03 34.33 -2.53
C GLN A 442 23.18 35.21 -3.78
N TYR A 443 22.66 34.76 -4.93
CA TYR A 443 22.64 35.52 -6.19
C TYR A 443 21.31 36.24 -6.46
N GLY A 444 20.42 36.36 -5.46
CA GLY A 444 19.19 37.15 -5.55
C GLY A 444 17.93 36.39 -5.99
N LEU A 445 17.95 35.06 -6.07
CA LEU A 445 16.71 34.28 -6.24
C LEU A 445 15.85 34.32 -4.95
N PRO A 446 14.53 34.09 -5.04
CA PRO A 446 13.64 34.11 -3.88
C PRO A 446 14.06 33.15 -2.76
N ILE A 447 14.19 33.66 -1.54
CA ILE A 447 14.57 32.87 -0.36
C ILE A 447 13.51 31.83 0.05
N SER A 448 12.26 32.02 -0.39
CA SER A 448 11.16 31.08 -0.15
C SER A 448 11.49 29.67 -0.67
N TYR A 449 12.25 29.55 -1.76
CA TYR A 449 12.69 28.24 -2.25
C TYR A 449 13.58 27.50 -1.24
N ALA A 450 14.46 28.21 -0.53
CA ALA A 450 15.32 27.61 0.48
C ALA A 450 14.53 27.17 1.73
N VAL A 451 13.49 27.92 2.08
CA VAL A 451 12.57 27.56 3.18
C VAL A 451 11.80 26.29 2.84
N VAL A 452 11.20 26.22 1.65
CA VAL A 452 10.44 25.06 1.18
C VAL A 452 11.33 23.85 0.96
N ALA A 453 12.59 24.05 0.55
CA ALA A 453 13.59 22.99 0.49
C ALA A 453 13.85 22.30 1.83
N ARG A 454 13.69 23.02 2.95
CA ARG A 454 13.81 22.44 4.30
C ARG A 454 12.54 21.70 4.75
N GLY A 455 11.45 21.79 3.99
CA GLY A 455 10.18 21.15 4.29
C GLY A 455 9.21 21.98 5.14
N SER A 456 9.53 23.26 5.40
CA SER A 456 8.61 24.20 6.04
C SER A 456 7.86 25.01 5.00
N THR A 457 6.62 25.40 5.29
CA THR A 457 5.92 26.36 4.44
C THR A 457 6.46 27.77 4.67
N VAL A 458 6.23 28.67 3.72
CA VAL A 458 6.64 30.07 3.85
C VAL A 458 5.94 30.75 5.03
N ASP A 459 4.67 30.42 5.28
CA ASP A 459 3.90 30.99 6.40
C ASP A 459 4.42 30.50 7.76
N GLU A 460 4.70 29.20 7.89
CA GLU A 460 5.35 28.62 9.09
C GLU A 460 6.67 29.30 9.41
N PHE A 461 7.50 29.54 8.38
CA PHE A 461 8.79 30.20 8.55
C PHE A 461 8.64 31.67 8.99
N VAL A 462 7.69 32.41 8.42
CA VAL A 462 7.38 33.78 8.85
C VAL A 462 6.88 33.80 10.29
N ASN A 463 5.98 32.89 10.66
CA ASN A 463 5.45 32.78 12.01
C ASN A 463 6.55 32.43 13.02
N LEU A 464 7.44 31.49 12.69
CA LEU A 464 8.57 31.13 13.53
C LEU A 464 9.56 32.29 13.67
N THR A 465 9.85 33.01 12.58
CA THR A 465 10.72 34.20 12.61
C THR A 465 10.13 35.30 13.50
N ASN A 466 8.82 35.54 13.39
CA ASN A 466 8.11 36.50 14.25
C ASN A 466 8.15 36.09 15.71
N PHE A 467 7.98 34.79 16.00
CA PHE A 467 8.12 34.22 17.34
C PHE A 467 9.55 34.44 17.88
N GLU A 468 10.59 34.07 17.13
CA GLU A 468 11.98 34.26 17.56
C GLU A 468 12.32 35.72 17.84
N ASN A 469 11.85 36.63 16.98
CA ASN A 469 12.08 38.06 17.14
C ASN A 469 11.33 38.60 18.38
N ALA A 470 10.09 38.15 18.64
CA ALA A 470 9.31 38.56 19.81
C ALA A 470 9.92 38.11 21.14
N PHE A 471 10.61 36.97 21.16
CA PHE A 471 11.30 36.44 22.34
C PHE A 471 12.79 36.82 22.41
N GLU A 472 13.27 37.59 21.43
CA GLU A 472 14.66 37.98 21.23
C GLU A 472 15.61 36.77 21.30
N LEU A 473 15.21 35.63 20.73
CA LEU A 473 16.01 34.40 20.83
C LEU A 473 17.37 34.55 20.17
N LYS A 474 17.48 35.36 19.11
CA LYS A 474 18.74 35.65 18.41
C LYS A 474 19.79 36.33 19.30
N SER A 475 19.38 37.15 20.27
CA SER A 475 20.33 37.78 21.21
C SER A 475 20.76 36.83 22.32
N LYS A 476 19.94 35.81 22.61
CA LYS A 476 20.21 34.77 23.62
C LYS A 476 21.00 33.58 23.06
N LEU A 477 20.90 33.32 21.75
CA LEU A 477 21.61 32.27 21.03
C LEU A 477 22.94 32.82 20.48
N ILE A 478 23.94 32.94 21.36
CA ILE A 478 25.31 33.30 20.93
C ILE A 478 25.87 32.10 20.14
N PRO A 479 26.19 32.26 18.84
CA PRO A 479 26.75 31.16 18.06
C PRO A 479 28.09 30.74 18.67
N LEU A 480 28.34 29.42 18.71
CA LEU A 480 29.66 28.90 19.03
C LEU A 480 30.62 29.41 17.97
N VAL A 481 31.47 30.36 18.34
CA VAL A 481 32.48 30.93 17.45
C VAL A 481 33.44 29.80 17.10
N SER A 482 33.40 29.32 15.85
CA SER A 482 34.33 28.29 15.41
C SER A 482 35.74 28.88 15.35
N SER A 483 36.73 28.12 15.83
CA SER A 483 38.15 28.54 15.89
C SER A 483 38.73 28.97 14.53
N HIS A 484 38.03 28.72 13.43
CA HIS A 484 38.38 29.13 12.07
C HIS A 484 38.12 30.61 11.76
N THR A 485 37.32 31.32 12.56
CA THR A 485 36.95 32.74 12.31
C THR A 485 37.57 33.73 13.30
N LEU A 486 38.39 33.26 14.24
CA LEU A 486 39.04 34.08 15.28
C LEU A 486 40.35 34.77 14.85
N ASN A 487 40.76 34.64 13.57
CA ASN A 487 41.97 35.31 13.07
C ASN A 487 41.65 36.67 12.42
N GLY A 488 40.98 37.52 13.19
CA GLY A 488 40.63 38.89 12.81
C GLY A 488 41.11 39.92 13.82
N ASN A 489 42.35 39.80 14.30
CA ASN A 489 43.18 40.93 14.75
C ASN A 489 44.63 40.45 15.00
N GLU A 490 45.53 41.01 14.20
CA GLU A 490 47.00 41.02 14.27
C GLU A 490 47.68 40.25 15.41
N THR A 491 48.27 39.08 15.11
CA THR A 491 49.72 38.81 15.31
C THR A 491 50.07 37.54 14.52
N GLY A 492 51.21 37.53 13.84
CA GLY A 492 51.65 36.43 12.98
C GLY A 492 51.66 35.06 13.66
N LYS A 493 51.53 34.02 12.82
CA LYS A 493 51.66 32.60 13.18
C LYS A 493 52.86 32.39 14.12
N PRO A 494 52.72 31.76 15.29
CA PRO A 494 53.87 31.43 16.11
C PRO A 494 54.80 30.53 15.28
N VAL A 495 56.04 30.97 15.10
CA VAL A 495 57.06 30.24 14.35
C VAL A 495 57.40 28.98 15.15
N SER A 496 56.80 27.85 14.80
CA SER A 496 57.23 26.55 15.31
C SER A 496 58.54 26.18 14.60
N SER A 497 59.63 26.07 15.34
CA SER A 497 60.98 25.76 14.84
C SER A 497 61.18 24.30 14.37
N ASN A 498 60.11 23.56 14.08
CA ASN A 498 60.17 22.20 13.56
C ASN A 498 59.26 22.09 12.33
N VAL A 499 59.81 22.40 11.16
CA VAL A 499 59.17 22.10 9.87
C VAL A 499 59.52 20.64 9.54
N SER A 500 58.52 19.79 9.34
CA SER A 500 58.76 18.45 8.80
C SER A 500 59.17 18.54 7.33
N GLU A 501 59.92 17.56 6.84
CA GLU A 501 60.50 17.50 5.48
C GLU A 501 59.48 17.68 4.34
N SER A 502 58.19 17.44 4.62
CA SER A 502 57.08 17.67 3.69
C SER A 502 56.69 19.16 3.57
N GLY A 503 56.97 19.99 4.58
CA GLY A 503 56.68 21.42 4.60
C GLY A 503 57.72 22.29 3.89
N GLU A 504 58.94 21.82 3.69
CA GLU A 504 59.94 22.51 2.87
C GLU A 504 59.64 22.36 1.36
N LYS A 505 59.13 21.19 0.93
CA LYS A 505 58.78 20.96 -0.48
C LYS A 505 57.62 21.81 -1.01
N THR A 506 56.73 22.28 -0.15
CA THR A 506 55.63 23.20 -0.52
C THR A 506 56.06 24.67 -0.52
N ARG A 507 57.22 25.00 0.08
CA ARG A 507 57.75 26.37 0.08
C ARG A 507 58.60 26.66 -1.15
N ASP A 508 59.27 25.65 -1.70
CA ASP A 508 60.17 25.81 -2.85
C ASP A 508 59.46 25.68 -4.21
N TYR A 509 58.23 25.14 -4.23
CA TYR A 509 57.39 25.14 -5.42
C TYR A 509 56.15 25.99 -5.14
N GLU A 510 56.19 27.27 -5.53
CA GLU A 510 55.00 28.10 -5.73
C GLU A 510 54.11 27.47 -6.81
N SER A 511 53.35 26.45 -6.43
CA SER A 511 52.33 25.82 -7.27
C SER A 511 51.02 25.87 -6.51
N ASN A 512 50.37 27.01 -6.61
CA ASN A 512 48.92 27.14 -6.50
C ASN A 512 48.48 27.97 -7.72
N GLU A 513 48.18 27.29 -8.83
CA GLU A 513 47.09 27.72 -9.72
C GLU A 513 45.90 26.77 -9.51
#